data_AF-A0A0Q6ETD4-F1
#
_entry.id   AF-A0A0Q6ETD4-F1
#
_cell.length_a   1.000
_cell.length_b   1.000
_cell.length_c   1.000
_cell.angle_alpha   90.00
_cell.angle_beta   90.00
_cell.angle_gamma   90.00
#
_symmetry.space_group_name_H-M   'P 1'
#
loop_
_entity.id
_entity.type
_entity.pdbx_description
1 polymer ?
#
loop_
_entity_poly.entity_id
_entity_poly.type
_entity_poly.pdbx_seq_one_letter_code
_entity_poly.pdbx_strand_id
1 'polypeptide(L)'
;MNAIKVDQAIALDGHRLQVRWSDGLEGVADFGAILAKPPYCQLTAESFADVRIEPYGHTIYWLAPDGSEIDVCPDVLRAMVDPDAAERIAAEERRWHETQAAAE
;
A
#
# COMPACT_ATOMS: atom_id res chain seq x y z
N MET A 1 12.13 6.16 -12.75
CA MET A 1 10.84 6.61 -12.19
C MET A 1 11.14 7.40 -10.92
N ASN A 2 10.50 8.55 -10.69
CA ASN A 2 10.53 9.14 -9.35
C ASN A 2 9.78 8.18 -8.42
N ALA A 3 10.32 7.93 -7.23
CA ALA A 3 9.69 7.05 -6.25
C ALA A 3 8.32 7.62 -5.86
N ILE A 4 7.28 6.79 -5.92
CA ILE A 4 5.95 7.13 -5.42
C ILE A 4 6.06 7.27 -3.89
N LYS A 5 5.56 8.39 -3.36
CA LYS A 5 5.58 8.67 -1.92
C LYS A 5 4.19 9.05 -1.43
N VAL A 6 3.86 8.64 -0.22
CA VAL A 6 2.65 9.04 0.49
C VAL A 6 2.98 10.22 1.42
N ASP A 7 2.21 11.29 1.29
CA ASP A 7 2.33 12.47 2.16
C ASP A 7 1.24 12.49 3.23
N GLN A 8 0.13 11.79 3.01
CA GLN A 8 -0.99 11.70 3.95
C GLN A 8 -1.75 10.38 3.78
N ALA A 9 -2.18 9.81 4.91
CA ALA A 9 -3.03 8.64 5.00
C ALA A 9 -3.96 8.86 6.20
N ILE A 10 -5.27 8.81 5.95
CA ILE A 10 -6.31 9.00 6.96
C ILE A 10 -7.24 7.80 6.92
N ALA A 11 -7.41 7.14 8.06
CA ALA A 11 -8.36 6.04 8.17
C ALA A 11 -9.82 6.55 8.11
N LEU A 12 -10.63 5.83 7.34
CA LEU A 12 -12.06 6.02 7.18
C LEU A 12 -12.80 4.75 7.65
N ASP A 13 -14.12 4.88 7.84
CA ASP A 13 -14.98 3.74 8.15
C ASP A 13 -14.88 2.63 7.09
N GLY A 14 -15.03 1.38 7.56
CA GLY A 14 -15.06 0.21 6.69
C GLY A 14 -13.69 -0.21 6.16
N HIS A 15 -12.61 0.06 6.91
CA HIS A 15 -11.25 -0.29 6.53
C HIS A 15 -10.79 0.35 5.21
N ARG A 16 -11.08 1.63 5.05
CA ARG A 16 -10.65 2.42 3.90
C ARG A 16 -9.67 3.49 4.34
N LEU A 17 -8.74 3.85 3.46
CA LEU A 17 -7.82 4.96 3.68
C LEU A 17 -8.03 6.03 2.62
N GLN A 18 -8.22 7.27 3.04
CA GLN A 18 -7.95 8.40 2.16
C GLN A 18 -6.44 8.63 2.11
N VAL A 19 -5.87 8.58 0.91
CA VAL A 19 -4.42 8.69 0.70
C VAL A 19 -4.14 9.86 -0.25
N ARG A 20 -3.11 10.64 0.06
CA ARG A 20 -2.54 11.64 -0.84
C ARG A 20 -1.08 11.31 -1.13
N TRP A 21 -0.73 11.30 -2.40
CA TRP A 21 0.63 11.11 -2.88
C TRP A 21 1.33 12.44 -3.12
N SER A 22 2.66 12.42 -3.12
CA SER A 22 3.50 13.60 -3.32
C SER A 22 3.39 14.24 -4.70
N ASP A 23 2.82 13.52 -5.68
CA ASP A 23 2.48 14.05 -7.01
C ASP A 23 1.14 14.78 -7.05
N GLY A 24 0.43 14.85 -5.92
CA GLY A 24 -0.86 15.51 -5.77
C GLY A 24 -2.07 14.64 -6.10
N LEU A 25 -1.88 13.37 -6.49
CA LEU A 25 -3.01 12.45 -6.58
C LEU A 25 -3.61 12.26 -5.18
N GLU A 26 -4.94 12.20 -5.11
CA GLU A 26 -5.69 11.77 -3.94
C GLU A 26 -6.64 10.64 -4.33
N GLY A 27 -6.90 9.71 -3.41
CA GLY A 27 -7.94 8.72 -3.59
C GLY A 27 -8.15 7.83 -2.38
N VAL A 28 -9.07 6.87 -2.52
CA VAL A 28 -9.50 5.99 -1.43
C VAL A 28 -9.07 4.56 -1.72
N ALA A 29 -8.16 4.03 -0.91
CA ALA A 29 -7.75 2.63 -0.95
C ALA A 29 -8.66 1.80 -0.03
N ASP A 30 -9.28 0.76 -0.59
CA ASP A 30 -10.18 -0.16 0.14
C ASP A 30 -9.45 -1.45 0.51
N PHE A 31 -9.34 -1.71 1.81
CA PHE A 31 -8.65 -2.88 2.34
C PHE A 31 -9.59 -4.04 2.68
N GLY A 32 -10.90 -3.89 2.50
CA GLY A 32 -11.90 -4.85 2.98
C GLY A 32 -11.65 -6.28 2.51
N ALA A 33 -11.27 -6.48 1.25
CA ALA A 33 -10.95 -7.80 0.72
C ALA A 33 -9.56 -8.32 1.15
N ILE A 34 -8.61 -7.41 1.40
CA ILE A 34 -7.22 -7.76 1.74
C ILE A 34 -7.09 -8.13 3.21
N LEU A 35 -7.85 -7.48 4.09
CA LEU A 35 -7.90 -7.82 5.52
C LEU A 35 -8.39 -9.25 5.80
N ALA A 36 -9.00 -9.93 4.83
CA ALA A 36 -9.33 -11.35 4.98
C ALA A 36 -8.12 -12.30 4.83
N LYS A 37 -6.93 -11.79 4.47
CA LYS A 37 -5.76 -12.59 4.10
C LYS A 37 -4.54 -12.24 4.96
N PRO A 38 -3.66 -13.21 5.28
CA PRO A 38 -2.35 -12.90 5.85
C PRO A 38 -1.51 -12.01 4.93
N PRO A 39 -0.65 -11.12 5.46
CA PRO A 39 -0.48 -10.81 6.89
C PRO A 39 -1.52 -9.84 7.46
N TYR A 40 -2.48 -9.35 6.67
CA TYR A 40 -3.39 -8.26 7.05
C TYR A 40 -4.52 -8.67 8.00
N CYS A 41 -4.85 -9.97 8.09
CA CYS A 41 -5.97 -10.48 8.88
C CYS A 41 -5.87 -10.34 10.40
N GLN A 42 -4.74 -9.85 10.89
CA GLN A 42 -4.47 -9.55 12.30
C GLN A 42 -4.76 -8.09 12.66
N LEU A 43 -5.01 -7.21 11.68
CA LEU A 43 -5.40 -5.84 11.94
C LEU A 43 -6.84 -5.79 12.48
N THR A 44 -7.00 -5.23 13.67
CA THR A 44 -8.32 -4.86 14.20
C THR A 44 -8.75 -3.52 13.62
N ALA A 45 -10.03 -3.16 13.74
CA ALA A 45 -10.51 -1.83 13.34
C ALA A 45 -9.78 -0.70 14.09
N GLU A 46 -9.42 -0.93 15.36
CA GLU A 46 -8.63 0.01 16.17
C GLU A 46 -7.20 0.12 15.64
N SER A 47 -6.53 -1.02 15.41
CA SER A 47 -5.18 -1.06 14.85
C SER A 47 -5.13 -0.38 13.48
N PHE A 48 -6.13 -0.65 12.62
CA PHE A 48 -6.23 -0.08 11.28
C PHE A 48 -6.40 1.45 11.30
N ALA A 49 -7.11 1.98 12.30
CA ALA A 49 -7.30 3.42 12.46
C ALA A 49 -6.00 4.16 12.80
N ASP A 50 -5.03 3.48 13.43
CA ASP A 50 -3.70 4.01 13.76
C ASP A 50 -2.69 3.81 12.61
N VAL A 51 -3.11 4.13 11.38
CA VAL A 51 -2.21 4.13 10.22
C VAL A 51 -1.11 5.16 10.40
N ARG A 52 0.12 4.76 10.07
CA ARG A 52 1.30 5.63 10.14
C ARG A 52 2.02 5.66 8.80
N ILE A 53 2.74 6.75 8.56
CA ILE A 53 3.60 6.92 7.39
C ILE A 53 5.04 6.98 7.89
N GLU A 54 5.93 6.21 7.26
CA GLU A 54 7.36 6.26 7.54
C GLU A 54 7.91 7.66 7.21
N PRO A 55 8.91 8.19 7.95
CA PRO A 55 9.46 9.55 7.78
C PRO A 55 9.67 10.08 6.35
N TYR A 56 9.94 9.21 5.37
CA TYR A 56 10.20 9.59 3.98
C TYR A 56 9.06 9.26 3.01
N GLY A 57 7.93 8.77 3.52
CA GLY A 57 6.72 8.47 2.74
C GLY A 57 6.84 7.22 1.86
N HIS A 58 7.87 6.41 2.10
CA HIS A 58 8.15 5.21 1.30
C HIS A 58 7.33 3.98 1.70
N THR A 59 6.59 4.08 2.80
CA THR A 59 5.81 3.00 3.37
C THR A 59 4.70 3.60 4.25
N ILE A 60 3.51 2.99 4.21
CA ILE A 60 2.55 3.12 5.31
C ILE A 60 2.59 1.84 6.13
N TYR A 61 2.32 1.94 7.42
CA TYR A 61 2.36 0.78 8.29
C TYR A 61 1.37 0.89 9.46
N TRP A 62 1.11 -0.27 10.04
CA TRP A 62 0.34 -0.45 11.27
C TRP A 62 1.11 -1.37 12.21
N LEU A 63 0.81 -1.27 13.50
CA LEU A 63 1.20 -2.26 14.49
C LEU A 63 0.00 -3.14 14.82
N ALA A 64 0.13 -4.44 14.56
CA ALA A 64 -0.87 -5.42 14.92
C ALA A 64 -0.88 -5.65 16.46
N PRO A 65 -1.96 -6.23 17.02
CA PRO A 65 -2.05 -6.46 18.46
C PRO A 65 -0.94 -7.35 19.05
N ASP A 66 -0.32 -8.20 18.24
CA ASP A 66 0.82 -9.05 18.65
C ASP A 66 2.17 -8.32 18.59
N GLY A 67 2.17 -7.05 18.19
CA GLY A 67 3.37 -6.23 18.03
C GLY A 67 4.06 -6.39 16.68
N SER A 68 3.52 -7.20 15.75
CA SER A 68 4.05 -7.28 14.40
C SER A 68 3.74 -6.00 13.61
N GLU A 69 4.69 -5.60 12.77
CA GLU A 69 4.49 -4.51 11.83
C GLU A 69 3.89 -5.05 10.55
N ILE A 70 2.85 -4.39 10.05
CA ILE A 70 2.23 -4.69 8.76
C ILE A 70 2.38 -3.45 7.92
N ASP A 71 3.10 -3.58 6.82
CA ASP A 71 3.45 -2.47 5.96
C ASP A 71 2.91 -2.65 4.54
N VAL A 72 2.70 -1.52 3.86
CA VAL A 72 2.28 -1.49 2.47
C VAL A 72 3.06 -0.41 1.72
N CYS A 73 3.65 -0.82 0.59
CA CYS A 73 4.37 0.07 -0.30
C CYS A 73 3.43 1.09 -1.00
N PRO A 74 3.87 2.33 -1.23
CA PRO A 74 3.13 3.37 -1.95
C PRO A 74 2.66 2.94 -3.34
N ASP A 75 3.42 2.09 -4.03
CA ASP A 75 3.05 1.56 -5.35
C ASP A 75 1.82 0.64 -5.27
N VAL A 76 1.75 -0.22 -4.25
CA VAL A 76 0.59 -1.09 -4.00
C VAL A 76 -0.64 -0.25 -3.70
N LEU A 77 -0.50 0.77 -2.85
CA LEU A 77 -1.59 1.73 -2.59
C LEU A 77 -2.04 2.44 -3.86
N ARG A 78 -1.08 2.85 -4.72
CA ARG A 78 -1.38 3.54 -5.96
C ARG A 78 -2.16 2.63 -6.90
N ALA A 79 -1.76 1.38 -7.04
CA ALA A 79 -2.44 0.39 -7.88
C ALA A 79 -3.89 0.10 -7.44
N MET A 80 -4.23 0.28 -6.15
CA MET A 80 -5.61 0.14 -5.67
C MET A 80 -6.54 1.26 -6.15
N VAL A 81 -5.97 2.41 -6.51
CA VAL A 81 -6.71 3.66 -6.74
C VAL A 81 -6.61 4.13 -8.19
N ASP A 82 -5.50 3.82 -8.86
CA ASP A 82 -5.13 4.27 -10.19
C ASP A 82 -4.91 3.05 -11.11
N PRO A 83 -5.90 2.68 -11.95
CA PRO A 83 -5.82 1.53 -12.84
C PRO A 83 -4.66 1.58 -13.82
N ASP A 84 -4.31 2.76 -14.32
CA ASP A 84 -3.19 2.93 -15.24
C ASP A 84 -1.87 2.68 -14.50
N ALA A 85 -1.75 3.14 -13.25
CA ALA A 85 -0.60 2.79 -12.42
C ALA A 85 -0.55 1.29 -12.12
N ALA A 86 -1.69 0.64 -11.84
CA ALA A 86 -1.76 -0.79 -11.60
C ALA A 86 -1.25 -1.60 -12.81
N GLU A 87 -1.66 -1.22 -14.02
CA GLU A 87 -1.19 -1.87 -15.25
C GLU A 87 0.32 -1.69 -15.45
N ARG A 88 0.84 -0.47 -15.26
CA ARG A 88 2.28 -0.18 -15.37
C ARG A 88 3.10 -0.98 -14.37
N ILE A 89 2.70 -0.99 -13.09
CA ILE A 89 3.40 -1.72 -12.03
C ILE A 89 3.44 -3.22 -12.36
N ALA A 90 2.29 -3.80 -12.74
CA ALA A 90 2.23 -5.20 -13.14
C ALA A 90 3.09 -5.52 -14.37
N ALA A 91 3.22 -4.59 -15.32
CA ALA A 91 4.10 -4.75 -16.47
C ALA A 91 5.59 -4.71 -16.08
N GLU A 92 5.98 -3.84 -15.16
CA GLU A 92 7.35 -3.75 -14.65
C GLU A 92 7.74 -4.99 -13.84
N GLU A 93 6.85 -5.50 -12.99
CA GLU A 93 7.06 -6.76 -12.26
C GLU A 93 7.29 -7.93 -13.21
N ARG A 94 6.41 -8.10 -14.22
CA ARG A 94 6.58 -9.15 -15.24
C ARG A 94 7.95 -9.06 -15.92
N ARG A 95 8.34 -7.85 -16.33
CA ARG A 95 9.64 -7.61 -16.98
C ARG A 95 10.82 -7.96 -16.07
N TRP A 96 10.76 -7.63 -14.78
CA TRP A 96 11.82 -7.96 -13.82
C TRP A 96 11.94 -9.49 -13.68
N HIS A 97 10.83 -10.20 -13.48
CA HIS A 97 10.85 -11.66 -13.39
C HIS A 97 11.39 -12.35 -14.65
N GLU A 98 11.02 -11.88 -15.84
CA GLU A 98 11.56 -12.40 -17.12
C GLU A 98 13.07 -12.17 -17.23
N THR A 99 13.55 -11.00 -16.78
CA THR A 99 14.98 -10.67 -16.84
C THR A 99 15.79 -11.51 -15.85
N GLN A 100 15.25 -11.81 -14.66
CA GLN A 100 15.92 -12.69 -13.70
C GLN A 100 15.93 -14.15 -14.16
N ALA A 101 14.83 -14.63 -14.72
CA ALA A 101 14.78 -15.98 -15.28
C ALA A 101 15.73 -16.18 -16.48
N ALA A 102 16.05 -15.10 -17.23
CA ALA A 102 17.02 -15.13 -18.33
C ALA A 102 18.48 -15.00 -17.86
N ALA A 103 18.71 -14.66 -16.59
CA ALA A 103 20.05 -14.52 -16.00
C ALA A 103 20.51 -15.77 -15.23
N GLU A 104 19.64 -16.78 -15.09
CA GLU A 104 19.89 -18.11 -14.51
C GLU A 104 20.11 -19.17 -15.62
#